data_AF-A0A377WMF5-F1
#
_entry.id   AF-A0A377WMF5-F1
#
_cell.length_a   1.000
_cell.length_b   1.000
_cell.length_c   1.000
_cell.angle_alpha   90.00
_cell.angle_beta   90.00
_cell.angle_gamma   90.00
#
_symmetry.space_group_name_H-M   'P 1'
#
loop_
_entity.id
_entity.type
_entity.pdbx_description
1 polymer ?
#
loop_
_entity_poly.entity_id
_entity_poly.type
_entity_poly.pdbx_seq_one_letter_code
_entity_poly.pdbx_strand_id
1 'polypeptide(L)'
;MYKKILLPVDVFEMDLSDKAVRHAEFLASAENGEITLLNVLPNSSRSLLRGFTADIRKFEAYMKEESEKKNARGGATVRHPHDADPYPRSLWQRA
;
A
#
# COMPACT_ATOMS: atom_id res chain seq x y z
N MET A 1 0.70 -12.91 25.23
CA MET A 1 0.31 -13.34 23.87
C MET A 1 0.82 -12.29 22.87
N TYR A 2 0.67 -12.50 21.56
CA TYR A 2 1.27 -11.60 20.57
C TYR A 2 0.58 -10.23 20.56
N LYS A 3 1.28 -9.20 21.06
CA LYS A 3 0.77 -7.81 21.12
C LYS A 3 0.97 -7.03 19.82
N LYS A 4 1.93 -7.45 19.01
CA LYS A 4 2.27 -6.85 17.72
C LYS A 4 2.56 -7.97 16.72
N ILE A 5 1.77 -8.04 15.65
CA ILE A 5 1.87 -9.05 14.60
C ILE A 5 2.22 -8.34 13.30
N LEU A 6 3.36 -8.69 12.69
CA LEU A 6 3.69 -8.26 11.34
C LEU A 6 3.23 -9.36 10.37
N LEU A 7 2.32 -9.01 9.46
CA LEU A 7 1.76 -9.95 8.50
C LEU A 7 2.13 -9.53 7.07
N PRO A 8 3.01 -10.29 6.38
CA PRO A 8 3.22 -10.09 4.96
C PRO A 8 1.96 -10.49 4.19
N VAL A 9 1.50 -9.62 3.29
CA VAL A 9 0.34 -9.85 2.40
C VAL A 9 0.76 -9.63 0.96
N ASP A 10 0.24 -10.44 0.06
CA ASP A 10 0.48 -10.32 -1.38
C ASP A 10 -0.81 -9.88 -2.07
N VAL A 11 -0.75 -8.77 -2.79
CA VAL A 11 -1.88 -8.21 -3.55
C VAL A 11 -2.28 -9.07 -4.76
N PHE A 12 -1.41 -9.98 -5.21
CA PHE A 12 -1.67 -10.90 -6.32
C PHE A 12 -2.28 -12.23 -5.88
N GLU A 13 -2.08 -12.62 -4.61
CA GLU A 13 -2.66 -13.84 -4.03
C GLU A 13 -3.63 -13.52 -2.88
N MET A 14 -4.86 -13.16 -3.25
CA MET A 14 -5.91 -12.79 -2.30
C MET A 14 -6.40 -13.97 -1.45
N ASP A 15 -6.56 -15.17 -2.03
CA ASP A 15 -7.11 -16.34 -1.32
C ASP A 15 -6.23 -16.81 -0.14
N LEU A 16 -4.91 -16.73 -0.30
CA LEU A 16 -3.96 -17.07 0.75
C LEU A 16 -3.86 -15.93 1.78
N SER A 17 -3.80 -14.69 1.30
CA SER A 17 -3.73 -13.50 2.15
C SER A 17 -4.96 -13.39 3.07
N ASP A 18 -6.17 -13.64 2.56
CA ASP A 18 -7.41 -13.59 3.35
C ASP A 18 -7.41 -14.61 4.50
N LYS A 19 -6.90 -15.83 4.26
CA LYS A 19 -6.77 -16.85 5.30
C LYS A 19 -5.76 -16.45 6.37
N ALA A 20 -4.63 -15.86 5.95
CA ALA A 20 -3.58 -15.40 6.83
C ALA A 20 -4.06 -14.22 7.71
N VAL A 21 -4.82 -13.27 7.14
CA VAL A 21 -5.43 -12.16 7.88
C VAL A 21 -6.40 -12.68 8.95
N ARG A 22 -7.31 -13.59 8.61
CA ARG A 22 -8.24 -14.18 9.59
C ARG A 22 -7.52 -14.89 10.73
N HIS A 23 -6.41 -15.55 10.43
CA HIS A 23 -5.62 -16.21 11.46
C HIS A 23 -4.90 -15.20 12.37
N ALA A 24 -4.35 -14.13 11.79
CA ALA A 24 -3.73 -13.05 12.57
C ALA A 24 -4.76 -12.34 13.47
N GLU A 25 -5.98 -12.10 12.98
CA GLU A 25 -7.09 -11.56 13.77
C GLU A 25 -7.44 -12.47 14.96
N PHE A 26 -7.53 -13.79 14.73
CA PHE A 26 -7.73 -14.76 15.79
C PHE A 26 -6.63 -14.66 16.87
N LEU A 27 -5.36 -14.57 16.46
CA LEU A 27 -4.24 -14.44 17.39
C LEU A 27 -4.24 -13.10 18.15
N ALA A 28 -4.61 -12.00 17.50
CA ALA A 28 -4.67 -10.68 18.11
C ALA A 28 -5.86 -10.50 19.08
N SER A 29 -6.96 -11.24 18.86
CA SER A 29 -8.21 -11.11 19.62
C SER A 29 -8.05 -11.37 21.13
N ALA A 30 -7.09 -12.22 21.50
CA ALA A 30 -6.92 -12.66 22.88
C ALA A 30 -6.26 -11.61 23.80
N GLU A 31 -5.49 -10.66 23.26
CA GLU A 31 -4.83 -9.60 24.05
C GLU A 31 -4.98 -8.20 23.44
N ASN A 32 -6.00 -8.00 22.61
CA ASN A 32 -6.25 -6.73 21.92
C ASN A 32 -5.01 -6.26 21.11
N GLY A 33 -4.35 -7.23 20.46
CA GLY A 33 -3.09 -7.05 19.75
C GLY A 33 -3.24 -6.23 18.47
N GLU A 34 -2.13 -5.61 18.05
CA GLU A 34 -2.04 -4.83 16.83
C GLU A 34 -1.51 -5.68 15.67
N ILE A 35 -2.13 -5.58 14.50
CA ILE A 35 -1.68 -6.25 13.27
C ILE A 35 -1.21 -5.18 12.29
N THR A 36 0.03 -5.31 11.82
CA THR A 36 0.60 -4.49 10.75
C THR A 36 0.68 -5.32 9.48
N LEU A 37 0.00 -4.89 8.42
CA LEU A 37 0.08 -5.52 7.10
C LEU A 37 1.25 -4.94 6.30
N LEU A 38 2.07 -5.81 5.70
CA LEU A 38 3.21 -5.43 4.88
C LEU A 38 3.10 -6.04 3.49
N ASN A 39 3.05 -5.20 2.46
CA ASN A 39 3.22 -5.62 1.07
C ASN A 39 4.54 -5.04 0.54
N VAL A 40 5.41 -5.89 0.01
CA VAL A 40 6.69 -5.49 -0.58
C VAL A 40 6.59 -5.68 -2.09
N LEU A 41 6.54 -4.56 -2.81
CA LEU A 41 6.66 -4.60 -4.27
C LEU A 41 8.15 -4.65 -4.63
N PRO A 42 8.61 -5.62 -5.45
CA PRO A 42 9.99 -5.66 -5.88
C PRO A 42 10.32 -4.38 -6.63
N ASN A 43 11.42 -3.72 -6.25
CA ASN A 43 11.91 -2.57 -6.99
C ASN A 43 12.32 -3.08 -8.38
N SER A 44 11.52 -2.75 -9.39
CA SER A 44 11.75 -3.25 -10.74
C SER A 44 13.10 -2.72 -11.21
N SER A 45 14.06 -3.62 -11.45
CA SER A 45 15.36 -3.19 -11.98
C SER A 45 15.10 -2.46 -13.30
N ARG A 46 15.62 -1.23 -13.44
CA ARG A 46 15.46 -0.43 -14.68
C ARG A 46 15.85 -1.20 -15.94
N SER A 47 16.65 -2.27 -15.81
CA SER A 47 17.05 -3.18 -16.88
C SER A 47 15.93 -4.11 -17.37
N LEU A 48 15.02 -4.58 -16.51
CA LEU A 48 13.84 -5.37 -16.91
C LEU A 48 12.75 -4.51 -17.55
N LEU A 49 12.75 -3.20 -17.29
CA LEU A 49 11.71 -2.30 -17.76
C LEU A 49 11.92 -1.72 -19.15
N ARG A 50 13.10 -1.83 -19.77
CA ARG A 50 13.35 -1.21 -21.08
C ARG A 50 12.39 -1.71 -22.18
N GLY A 51 12.00 -2.99 -22.12
CA GLY A 51 11.00 -3.58 -23.04
C GLY A 51 9.54 -3.36 -22.62
N PHE A 52 9.27 -3.11 -21.34
CA PHE A 52 7.92 -3.02 -20.76
C PHE A 52 7.55 -1.61 -20.27
N THR A 53 8.37 -0.60 -20.53
CA THR A 53 8.15 0.78 -20.04
C THR A 53 6.80 1.33 -20.48
N ALA A 54 6.36 1.02 -21.70
CA ALA A 54 5.05 1.46 -22.20
C ALA A 54 3.89 0.78 -21.46
N ASP A 55 4.03 -0.52 -21.16
CA ASP A 55 3.00 -1.29 -20.48
C ASP A 55 2.90 -0.96 -18.99
N ILE A 56 4.04 -0.68 -18.34
CA ILE A 56 4.05 -0.20 -16.95
C ILE A 56 3.39 1.16 -16.84
N ARG A 57 3.66 2.09 -17.77
CA ARG A 57 2.98 3.40 -17.76
C ARG A 57 1.48 3.26 -17.97
N LYS A 58 1.05 2.35 -18.86
CA LYS A 58 -0.38 2.06 -19.04
C LYS A 58 -0.98 1.44 -17.79
N PHE A 59 -0.27 0.53 -17.14
CA PHE A 59 -0.71 -0.12 -15.92
C PHE A 59 -0.80 0.87 -14.76
N GLU A 60 0.21 1.72 -14.56
CA GLU A 60 0.19 2.80 -13.55
C GLU A 60 -0.96 3.79 -13.79
N ALA A 61 -1.18 4.20 -15.05
CA ALA A 61 -2.30 5.06 -15.41
C ALA A 61 -3.66 4.40 -15.14
N TYR A 62 -3.80 3.12 -15.50
CA TYR A 62 -5.00 2.34 -15.22
C TYR A 62 -5.28 2.20 -13.72
N MET A 63 -4.25 1.86 -12.92
CA MET A 63 -4.40 1.73 -11.47
C MET A 63 -4.76 3.05 -10.80
N LYS A 64 -4.21 4.17 -11.29
CA LYS A 64 -4.56 5.50 -10.82
C LYS A 64 -6.02 5.85 -11.15
N GLU A 65 -6.43 5.65 -12.40
CA GLU A 65 -7.79 5.94 -12.86
C GLU A 65 -8.83 5.08 -12.12
N GLU A 66 -8.56 3.78 -11.93
CA GLU A 66 -9.45 2.90 -11.18
C GLU A 66 -9.51 3.27 -9.69
N SER A 67 -8.40 3.70 -9.10
CA SER A 67 -8.37 4.23 -7.73
C SER A 67 -9.22 5.49 -7.59
N GLU A 68 -9.11 6.45 -8.52
CA GLU A 68 -9.91 7.67 -8.58
C GLU A 68 -11.40 7.36 -8.78
N LYS A 69 -11.74 6.47 -9.73
CA LYS A 69 -13.13 6.02 -9.94
C LYS A 69 -13.71 5.30 -8.73
N LYS A 70 -12.89 4.58 -7.96
CA LYS A 70 -13.33 3.87 -6.76
C LYS A 70 -13.52 4.84 -5.59
N ASN A 71 -12.67 5.87 -5.48
CA ASN A 71 -12.81 6.98 -4.53
C ASN A 71 -14.06 7.83 -4.83
N ALA A 72 -14.36 8.09 -6.11
CA ALA A 72 -15.60 8.77 -6.52
C ALA A 72 -16.87 7.95 -6.24
N ARG A 73 -16.77 6.62 -6.20
CA ARG A 73 -17.89 5.69 -5.94
C ARG A 73 -18.08 5.33 -4.46
N GLY A 74 -17.03 5.41 -3.65
CA GLY A 74 -17.09 5.20 -2.20
C GLY A 74 -16.13 6.17 -1.55
N GLY A 75 -16.68 7.18 -0.84
CA GLY A 75 -15.96 8.35 -0.34
C GLY A 75 -14.84 8.06 0.66
N ALA A 76 -13.75 7.45 0.21
CA ALA A 76 -12.55 7.14 0.96
C ALA A 76 -11.34 7.81 0.31
N THR A 77 -10.83 8.87 0.95
CA THR A 77 -9.71 9.67 0.46
C THR A 77 -8.42 8.86 0.36
N VAL A 78 -7.98 8.56 -0.87
CA VAL A 78 -6.65 8.00 -1.15
C VAL A 78 -5.63 9.14 -1.14
N ARG A 79 -4.60 9.07 -0.28
CA ARG A 79 -3.46 10.00 -0.30
C ARG A 79 -2.30 9.35 -1.07
N HIS A 80 -1.81 9.97 -2.13
CA HIS A 80 -0.60 9.49 -2.79
C HIS A 80 0.65 9.94 -2.02
N PRO A 81 1.73 9.13 -1.98
CA PRO A 81 2.97 9.48 -1.28
C PRO A 81 3.64 10.78 -1.79
N HIS A 82 3.28 11.23 -2.99
CA HIS A 82 3.82 12.44 -3.62
C HIS A 82 3.00 13.71 -3.33
N ASP A 83 1.85 13.59 -2.66
CA ASP A 83 0.97 14.73 -2.34
C ASP A 83 1.38 15.45 -1.04
N ALA A 84 2.28 14.85 -0.26
CA ALA A 84 2.90 15.51 0.89
C ALA A 84 4.17 16.23 0.42
N ASP A 85 4.15 17.56 0.40
CA ASP A 85 5.37 18.37 0.28
C ASP A 85 6.32 17.97 1.43
N PRO A 86 7.46 17.30 1.15
CA PRO A 86 8.38 16.88 2.21
C PRO A 86 9.08 18.08 2.88
N TYR A 87 8.96 19.30 2.33
CA TYR A 87 9.59 20.51 2.85
C TYR A 87 8.67 21.73 2.73
N PRO A 88 7.65 21.86 3.62
CA PRO A 88 6.81 23.06 3.62
C PRO A 88 7.67 24.30 3.84
N ARG A 89 7.64 25.23 2.87
CA ARG A 89 8.43 26.48 2.87
C ARG A 89 8.26 27.33 4.13
N SER A 90 7.21 27.10 4.92
CA SER A 90 6.93 27.76 6.20
C SER A 90 7.90 27.38 7.33
N LEU A 91 8.67 26.29 7.18
CA LEU A 91 9.68 25.87 8.16
C LEU A 91 11.01 26.63 8.02
N TRP A 92 11.29 27.26 6.87
CA TRP A 92 12.56 27.95 6.60
C TRP A 92 12.51 29.47 6.84
N GLN A 93 11.35 30.04 7.18
CA GLN A 93 11.20 31.47 7.46
C GLN A 93 11.26 31.83 8.95
N ARG A 94 11.59 30.86 9.82
CA ARG A 94 11.74 31.04 11.27
C ARG A 94 13.14 30.72 11.82
N ALA A 95 14.16 30.82 10.97
CA ALA A 95 15.57 30.78 11.39
C ALA A 95 16.22 32.14 11.16
#